data_AF-A0A6P7WMW4-F1
#
_entry.id   AF-A0A6P7WMW4-F1
#
_cell.length_a   1.000
_cell.length_b   1.000
_cell.length_c   1.000
_cell.angle_alpha   90.00
_cell.angle_beta   90.00
_cell.angle_gamma   90.00
#
_symmetry.space_group_name_H-M   'P 1'
#
loop_
_entity.id
_entity.type
_entity.pdbx_description
1 polymer ?
#
loop_
_entity_poly.entity_id
_entity_poly.type
_entity_poly.pdbx_seq_one_letter_code
_entity_poly.pdbx_strand_id
1 'polypeptide(L)'
;MVHPVRPTSHSCLRSAASSSVTIPSILHQSENGEYPLPNLAPRHQELIPTPLGPIKPWSELSWPIRGYFCLTISSLVVVLGLTIMNMTTQQGEDFSISLIQLIGIVFCMYYVTRAILQENRQELIIFLLSVLLVMGRAIINFIVLSDKGKASLLPRFVLILVFGLFHVVCASFLLRSQNMMAFRVGGALESLQHQYFMLNLCFSMLTFDLQAQLCLCLLLLVLGLHDVSLLHSIILGFGLFWACLKVVIGIMAILKELKALVWIFLLQNLPEVAYLIYLLYTVMNSWGAGKSYTLEAATLIGSCVSVMIKSVLFWALFHVYCSFGQGLRERMFSSYGRIDS
;
A
#
# COMPACT_ATOMS: atom_id res chain seq x y z
N MET A 1 3.60 43.96 -67.76
CA MET A 1 4.11 45.28 -67.33
C MET A 1 3.97 45.32 -65.82
N VAL A 2 5.00 44.93 -65.06
CA VAL A 2 6.07 45.80 -64.51
C VAL A 2 5.52 46.90 -63.59
N HIS A 3 5.55 46.62 -62.27
CA HIS A 3 5.80 47.41 -61.02
C HIS A 3 5.83 48.98 -61.04
N PRO A 4 5.91 49.74 -59.89
CA PRO A 4 5.88 49.43 -58.43
C PRO A 4 5.06 50.47 -57.54
N VAL A 5 4.59 50.18 -56.30
CA VAL A 5 5.11 50.43 -54.90
C VAL A 5 4.88 51.83 -54.23
N ARG A 6 4.22 51.77 -53.03
CA ARG A 6 4.28 52.61 -51.77
C ARG A 6 3.54 53.96 -51.62
N PRO A 7 3.36 54.50 -50.38
CA PRO A 7 3.40 53.91 -49.01
C PRO A 7 2.25 54.33 -48.04
N THR A 8 2.28 53.70 -46.86
CA THR A 8 1.58 53.91 -45.58
C THR A 8 1.75 55.28 -44.90
N SER A 9 0.74 55.76 -44.13
CA SER A 9 0.79 55.92 -42.65
C SER A 9 -0.11 57.05 -42.05
N HIS A 10 -0.65 56.75 -40.86
CA HIS A 10 -1.08 57.59 -39.72
C HIS A 10 -2.00 58.83 -39.90
N SER A 11 -3.16 58.80 -39.24
CA SER A 11 -3.51 59.71 -38.11
C SER A 11 -4.99 59.56 -37.73
N CYS A 12 -5.27 59.00 -36.55
CA CYS A 12 -6.60 59.03 -35.94
C CYS A 12 -6.57 60.06 -34.81
N LEU A 13 -7.33 61.13 -35.01
CA LEU A 13 -7.45 62.29 -34.13
C LEU A 13 -8.27 61.96 -32.88
N ARG A 14 -7.78 62.46 -31.74
CA ARG A 14 -8.48 62.59 -30.46
C ARG A 14 -9.68 63.53 -30.62
N SER A 15 -10.80 63.19 -29.97
CA SER A 15 -11.61 64.18 -29.26
C SER A 15 -12.27 63.53 -28.05
N ALA A 16 -12.30 64.28 -26.96
CA ALA A 16 -12.57 63.87 -25.59
C ALA A 16 -13.94 64.36 -25.11
N ALA A 17 -14.62 63.55 -24.31
CA ALA A 17 -15.57 63.95 -23.26
C ALA A 17 -15.72 62.72 -22.34
N SER A 18 -15.11 62.67 -21.16
CA SER A 18 -15.55 63.33 -19.91
C SER A 18 -16.89 62.81 -19.39
N SER A 19 -16.86 61.67 -18.70
CA SER A 19 -17.80 61.38 -17.61
C SER A 19 -17.13 60.44 -16.61
N SER A 20 -16.82 61.03 -15.46
CA SER A 20 -16.21 60.50 -14.25
C SER A 20 -16.95 59.30 -13.66
N VAL A 21 -16.27 58.16 -13.55
CA VAL A 21 -16.69 57.05 -12.68
C VAL A 21 -15.71 56.99 -11.51
N THR A 22 -16.24 57.37 -10.36
CA THR A 22 -15.61 57.34 -9.04
C THR A 22 -15.24 55.91 -8.68
N ILE A 23 -13.96 55.67 -8.38
CA ILE A 23 -13.44 54.44 -7.78
C ILE A 23 -13.89 54.41 -6.31
N PRO A 24 -14.66 53.42 -5.83
CA PRO A 24 -14.81 53.20 -4.40
C PRO A 24 -13.63 52.37 -3.92
N SER A 25 -12.90 52.96 -3.00
CA SER A 25 -11.90 52.36 -2.13
C SER A 25 -12.40 51.07 -1.48
N ILE A 26 -11.79 49.94 -1.85
CA ILE A 26 -11.86 48.68 -1.11
C ILE A 26 -10.95 48.83 0.11
N LEU A 27 -11.45 49.48 1.15
CA LEU A 27 -10.85 49.39 2.49
C LEU A 27 -11.97 49.58 3.52
N HIS A 28 -12.04 48.60 4.42
CA HIS A 28 -12.95 48.45 5.55
C HIS A 28 -14.36 47.89 5.31
N GLN A 29 -14.57 46.75 5.99
CA GLN A 29 -15.78 46.36 6.72
C GLN A 29 -16.59 45.20 6.13
N SER A 30 -16.21 43.97 6.48
CA SER A 30 -17.09 43.09 7.29
C SER A 30 -16.31 41.82 7.69
N GLU A 31 -15.84 41.81 8.94
CA GLU A 31 -15.80 40.58 9.73
C GLU A 31 -17.25 40.09 9.83
N ASN A 32 -17.64 39.19 8.94
CA ASN A 32 -18.80 38.34 9.14
C ASN A 32 -18.28 36.91 9.10
N GLY A 33 -18.49 36.18 10.20
CA GLY A 33 -18.14 34.78 10.32
C GLY A 33 -18.85 33.95 9.26
N GLU A 34 -18.21 33.78 8.11
CA GLU A 34 -18.52 32.69 7.21
C GLU A 34 -18.12 31.39 7.91
N TYR A 35 -19.11 30.75 8.53
CA TYR A 35 -19.02 29.32 8.77
C TYR A 35 -18.66 28.68 7.43
N PRO A 36 -17.51 27.99 7.30
CA PRO A 36 -17.16 27.35 6.05
C PRO A 36 -18.32 26.41 5.67
N LEU A 37 -18.79 26.51 4.43
CA LEU A 37 -19.80 25.59 3.88
C LEU A 37 -19.45 24.16 4.33
N PRO A 38 -20.41 23.31 4.74
CA PRO A 38 -20.13 22.00 5.35
C PRO A 38 -19.30 21.04 4.47
N ASN A 39 -19.09 21.38 3.19
CA ASN A 39 -18.20 20.67 2.27
C ASN A 39 -16.75 21.18 2.22
N LEU A 40 -16.44 22.30 2.88
CA LEU A 40 -15.12 22.93 2.95
C LEU A 40 -14.41 22.71 4.29
N ALA A 41 -15.12 22.26 5.32
CA ALA A 41 -14.51 21.97 6.62
C ALA A 41 -13.59 20.72 6.54
N PRO A 42 -12.38 20.77 7.13
CA PRO A 42 -11.55 19.57 7.29
C PRO A 42 -12.35 18.51 8.05
N ARG A 43 -12.38 17.28 7.51
CA ARG A 43 -13.22 16.19 8.03
C ARG A 43 -12.75 15.66 9.40
N HIS A 44 -11.50 15.95 9.77
CA HIS A 44 -10.82 15.45 10.96
C HIS A 44 -10.27 16.62 11.76
N GLN A 45 -10.42 16.58 13.08
CA GLN A 45 -10.16 17.73 13.93
C GLN A 45 -8.74 17.77 14.51
N GLU A 46 -7.99 16.68 14.60
CA GLU A 46 -6.54 16.72 14.86
C GLU A 46 -5.97 15.32 14.60
N LEU A 47 -5.31 15.12 13.45
CA LEU A 47 -4.65 13.83 13.14
C LEU A 47 -3.32 13.72 13.92
N ILE A 48 -2.90 12.50 14.22
CA ILE A 48 -1.61 12.22 14.87
C ILE A 48 -0.56 12.04 13.76
N PRO A 49 0.54 12.82 13.75
CA PRO A 49 1.58 12.68 12.75
C PRO A 49 2.32 11.35 12.95
N THR A 50 2.43 10.54 11.89
CA THR A 50 3.34 9.39 11.87
C THR A 50 4.25 9.43 10.65
N PRO A 51 5.42 8.76 10.69
CA PRO A 51 6.39 8.80 9.60
C PRO A 51 5.85 8.33 8.24
N LEU A 52 4.79 7.51 8.25
CA LEU A 52 4.14 6.94 7.07
C LEU A 52 2.80 7.61 6.76
N GLY A 53 2.53 8.80 7.30
CA GLY A 53 1.30 9.56 7.09
C GLY A 53 0.42 9.67 8.35
N PRO A 54 -0.43 10.68 8.42
CA PRO A 54 -1.23 10.98 9.61
C PRO A 54 -2.27 9.90 9.92
N ILE A 55 -2.55 9.70 11.20
CA ILE A 55 -3.50 8.71 11.72
C ILE A 55 -4.62 9.43 12.48
N LYS A 56 -5.86 8.95 12.38
CA LYS A 56 -6.96 9.49 13.19
C LYS A 56 -6.78 9.20 14.67
N PRO A 57 -7.15 10.16 15.54
CA PRO A 57 -7.25 9.88 16.96
C PRO A 57 -8.39 8.88 17.19
N TRP A 58 -8.20 8.00 18.19
CA TRP A 58 -9.16 6.96 18.54
C TRP A 58 -10.57 7.50 18.82
N SER A 59 -10.65 8.72 19.36
CA SER A 59 -11.87 9.45 19.69
C SER A 59 -12.72 9.85 18.48
N GLU A 60 -12.16 9.87 17.27
CA GLU A 60 -12.89 10.21 16.04
C GLU A 60 -13.54 9.00 15.36
N LEU A 61 -13.13 7.77 15.69
CA LEU A 61 -13.74 6.58 15.10
C LEU A 61 -15.19 6.42 15.58
N SER A 62 -16.10 6.04 14.69
CA SER A 62 -17.46 5.68 15.08
C SER A 62 -17.46 4.41 15.93
N TRP A 63 -18.38 4.32 16.89
CA TRP A 63 -18.51 3.16 17.79
C TRP A 63 -18.51 1.80 17.08
N PRO A 64 -19.25 1.57 15.96
CA PRO A 64 -19.20 0.28 15.28
C PRO A 64 -17.83 -0.03 14.64
N ILE A 65 -17.14 0.99 14.12
CA ILE A 65 -15.80 0.82 13.52
C ILE A 65 -14.76 0.51 14.60
N ARG A 66 -14.87 1.12 15.79
CA ARG A 66 -14.03 0.76 16.95
C ARG A 66 -14.22 -0.68 17.37
N GLY A 67 -15.48 -1.11 17.51
CA GLY A 67 -15.82 -2.49 17.85
C GLY A 67 -15.24 -3.49 16.84
N TYR A 68 -15.42 -3.23 15.55
CA TYR A 68 -14.82 -4.02 14.48
C TYR A 68 -13.29 -4.05 14.56
N PHE A 69 -12.63 -2.89 14.70
CA PHE A 69 -11.17 -2.82 14.77
C PHE A 69 -10.60 -3.60 15.96
N CYS A 70 -11.16 -3.42 17.16
CA CYS A 70 -10.77 -4.18 18.34
C CYS A 70 -10.95 -5.68 18.12
N LEU A 71 -12.13 -6.10 17.63
CA LEU A 71 -12.42 -7.50 17.36
C LEU A 71 -11.44 -8.10 16.35
N THR A 72 -11.11 -7.35 15.29
CA THR A 72 -10.17 -7.80 14.26
C THR A 72 -8.77 -7.98 14.82
N ILE A 73 -8.23 -6.99 15.54
CA ILE A 73 -6.91 -7.12 16.18
C ILE A 73 -6.90 -8.28 17.18
N SER A 74 -7.90 -8.40 18.05
CA SER A 74 -7.99 -9.51 19.00
C SER A 74 -8.04 -10.86 18.29
N SER A 75 -8.83 -11.00 17.22
CA SER A 75 -8.90 -12.25 16.46
C SER A 75 -7.56 -12.62 15.79
N LEU A 76 -6.85 -11.63 15.23
CA LEU A 76 -5.54 -11.83 14.62
C LEU A 76 -4.49 -12.21 15.67
N VAL A 77 -4.53 -11.63 16.87
CA VAL A 77 -3.65 -12.00 18.00
C VAL A 77 -3.92 -13.41 18.49
N VAL A 78 -5.18 -13.84 18.58
CA VAL A 78 -5.51 -15.24 18.93
C VAL A 78 -4.95 -16.22 17.90
N VAL A 79 -5.16 -15.94 16.61
CA VAL A 79 -4.63 -16.78 15.52
C VAL A 79 -3.09 -16.75 15.50
N LEU A 80 -2.48 -15.60 15.81
CA LEU A 80 -1.03 -15.46 15.95
C LEU A 80 -0.49 -16.35 17.08
N GLY A 81 -1.10 -16.28 18.27
CA GLY A 81 -0.71 -17.10 19.43
C GLY A 81 -0.82 -18.60 19.14
N LEU A 82 -1.91 -19.03 18.50
CA LEU A 82 -2.06 -20.43 18.06
C LEU A 82 -1.04 -20.83 17.00
N THR A 83 -0.64 -19.91 16.12
CA THR A 83 0.39 -20.19 15.12
C THR A 83 1.75 -20.38 15.80
N ILE A 84 2.10 -19.51 16.76
CA ILE A 84 3.34 -19.62 17.54
C ILE A 84 3.38 -20.92 18.35
N MET A 85 2.29 -21.29 19.03
CA MET A 85 2.20 -22.53 19.81
C MET A 85 2.37 -23.78 18.94
N ASN A 86 1.84 -23.76 17.72
CA ASN A 86 2.05 -24.85 16.77
C ASN A 86 3.51 -24.89 16.29
N MET A 87 4.13 -23.74 16.05
CA MET A 87 5.55 -23.65 15.64
C MET A 87 6.51 -24.21 16.69
N THR A 88 6.23 -24.06 17.99
CA THR A 88 7.08 -24.63 19.05
C THR A 88 7.01 -26.16 19.12
N THR A 89 5.97 -26.75 18.54
CA THR A 89 5.73 -28.20 18.55
C THR A 89 6.14 -28.87 17.23
N GLN A 90 6.20 -28.11 16.14
CA GLN A 90 6.52 -28.59 14.79
C GLN A 90 8.03 -28.55 14.51
N GLN A 91 8.53 -29.49 13.69
CA GLN A 91 9.91 -29.50 13.20
C GLN A 91 9.94 -29.64 11.66
N GLY A 92 11.01 -29.16 11.04
CA GLY A 92 11.24 -29.31 9.59
C GLY A 92 10.31 -28.45 8.73
N GLU A 93 9.68 -29.05 7.71
CA GLU A 93 8.86 -28.35 6.70
C GLU A 93 7.63 -27.66 7.28
N ASP A 94 6.97 -28.30 8.27
CA ASP A 94 5.79 -27.77 8.94
C ASP A 94 6.08 -26.44 9.66
N PHE A 95 7.31 -26.27 10.18
CA PHE A 95 7.75 -25.05 10.83
C PHE A 95 7.78 -23.88 9.84
N SER A 96 8.39 -24.08 8.66
CA SER A 96 8.50 -23.04 7.64
C SER A 96 7.14 -22.64 7.07
N ILE A 97 6.22 -23.60 6.90
CA ILE A 97 4.84 -23.32 6.48
C ILE A 97 4.14 -22.46 7.54
N SER A 98 4.29 -22.80 8.82
CA SER A 98 3.73 -22.01 9.93
C SER A 98 4.40 -20.63 10.06
N LEU A 99 5.69 -20.49 9.73
CA LEU A 99 6.40 -19.20 9.70
C LEU A 99 5.86 -18.30 8.58
N ILE A 100 5.62 -18.84 7.39
CA ILE A 100 5.00 -18.11 6.28
C ILE A 100 3.60 -17.60 6.69
N GLN A 101 2.83 -18.45 7.38
CA GLN A 101 1.52 -18.10 7.93
C GLN A 101 1.62 -16.98 8.98
N LEU A 102 2.61 -17.05 9.88
CA LEU A 102 2.91 -16.04 10.90
C LEU A 102 3.16 -14.66 10.26
N ILE A 103 4.01 -14.62 9.24
CA ILE A 103 4.30 -13.39 8.48
C ILE A 103 3.01 -12.81 7.90
N GLY A 104 2.17 -13.64 7.26
CA GLY A 104 0.88 -13.22 6.73
C GLY A 104 -0.03 -12.54 7.77
N ILE A 105 -0.11 -13.11 8.98
CA ILE A 105 -0.92 -12.55 10.09
C ILE A 105 -0.36 -11.20 10.57
N VAL A 106 0.97 -11.07 10.70
CA VAL A 106 1.63 -9.82 11.09
C VAL A 106 1.34 -8.70 10.08
N PHE A 107 1.45 -8.99 8.79
CA PHE A 107 1.08 -8.04 7.74
C PHE A 107 -0.42 -7.71 7.76
N CYS A 108 -1.30 -8.67 8.03
CA CYS A 108 -2.73 -8.38 8.19
C CYS A 108 -3.00 -7.38 9.34
N MET A 109 -2.31 -7.50 10.47
CA MET A 109 -2.42 -6.52 11.57
C MET A 109 -1.93 -5.13 11.15
N TYR A 110 -0.83 -5.06 10.41
CA TYR A 110 -0.32 -3.82 9.84
C TYR A 110 -1.36 -3.16 8.90
N TYR A 111 -1.90 -3.93 7.94
CA TYR A 111 -2.84 -3.40 6.95
C TYR A 111 -4.15 -2.94 7.57
N VAL A 112 -4.76 -3.69 8.49
CA VAL A 112 -6.03 -3.27 9.11
C VAL A 112 -5.85 -2.01 9.94
N THR A 113 -4.71 -1.87 10.64
CA THR A 113 -4.39 -0.67 11.42
C THR A 113 -4.31 0.56 10.52
N ARG A 114 -3.59 0.45 9.40
CA ARG A 114 -3.47 1.51 8.41
C ARG A 114 -4.80 1.79 7.70
N ALA A 115 -5.49 0.75 7.27
CA ALA A 115 -6.77 0.84 6.56
C ALA A 115 -7.85 1.58 7.36
N ILE A 116 -8.01 1.24 8.64
CA ILE A 116 -9.05 1.81 9.49
C ILE A 116 -8.62 3.16 10.07
N LEU A 117 -7.45 3.23 10.69
CA LEU A 117 -7.05 4.46 11.39
C LEU A 117 -6.62 5.57 10.44
N GLN A 118 -6.17 5.25 9.22
CA GLN A 118 -5.85 6.26 8.19
C GLN A 118 -6.91 6.38 7.11
N GLU A 119 -8.04 5.66 7.25
CA GLU A 119 -9.06 5.53 6.19
C GLU A 119 -8.44 5.31 4.80
N ASN A 120 -7.41 4.47 4.74
CA ASN A 120 -6.72 4.18 3.50
C ASN A 120 -7.41 3.01 2.80
N ARG A 121 -8.18 3.32 1.76
CA ARG A 121 -8.87 2.32 0.94
C ARG A 121 -7.90 1.30 0.32
N GLN A 122 -6.69 1.71 -0.07
CA GLN A 122 -5.71 0.80 -0.69
C GLN A 122 -5.24 -0.25 0.30
N GLU A 123 -4.90 0.17 1.51
CA GLU A 123 -4.53 -0.74 2.60
C GLU A 123 -5.68 -1.69 2.98
N LEU A 124 -6.93 -1.23 2.88
CA LEU A 124 -8.11 -2.08 3.10
C LEU A 124 -8.26 -3.16 2.02
N ILE A 125 -7.98 -2.83 0.75
CA ILE A 125 -7.95 -3.80 -0.36
C ILE A 125 -6.81 -4.80 -0.14
N ILE A 126 -5.62 -4.33 0.23
CA ILE A 126 -4.48 -5.21 0.52
C ILE A 126 -4.77 -6.10 1.73
N PHE A 127 -5.39 -5.58 2.79
CA PHE A 127 -5.85 -6.38 3.92
C PHE A 127 -6.78 -7.51 3.46
N LEU A 128 -7.78 -7.20 2.62
CA LEU A 128 -8.71 -8.18 2.07
C LEU A 128 -7.98 -9.27 1.27
N LEU A 129 -7.08 -8.87 0.36
CA LEU A 129 -6.27 -9.81 -0.43
C LEU A 129 -5.37 -10.68 0.46
N SER A 130 -4.74 -10.10 1.48
CA SER A 130 -3.87 -10.82 2.42
C SER A 130 -4.65 -11.82 3.28
N VAL A 131 -5.85 -11.48 3.74
CA VAL A 131 -6.72 -12.43 4.45
C VAL A 131 -7.14 -13.58 3.55
N LEU A 132 -7.49 -13.32 2.28
CA LEU A 132 -7.83 -14.36 1.31
C LEU A 132 -6.63 -15.30 1.04
N LEU A 133 -5.43 -14.76 0.91
CA LEU A 133 -4.20 -15.56 0.74
C LEU A 133 -3.92 -16.42 1.97
N VAL A 134 -4.10 -15.88 3.18
CA VAL A 134 -3.99 -16.61 4.46
C VAL A 134 -5.02 -17.74 4.53
N MET A 135 -6.28 -17.49 4.18
CA MET A 135 -7.32 -18.51 4.15
C MET A 135 -7.02 -19.60 3.11
N GLY A 136 -6.63 -19.21 1.89
CA GLY A 136 -6.27 -20.16 0.83
C GLY A 136 -5.10 -21.06 1.21
N ARG A 137 -4.07 -20.49 1.84
CA ARG A 137 -2.93 -21.23 2.41
C ARG A 137 -3.40 -22.21 3.49
N ALA A 138 -4.26 -21.78 4.41
CA ALA A 138 -4.78 -22.66 5.47
C ALA A 138 -5.59 -23.83 4.90
N ILE A 139 -6.37 -23.61 3.83
CA ILE A 139 -7.12 -24.66 3.11
C ILE A 139 -6.17 -25.66 2.46
N ILE A 140 -5.22 -25.19 1.66
CA ILE A 140 -4.24 -26.06 0.98
C ILE A 140 -3.47 -26.88 2.01
N ASN A 141 -3.00 -26.23 3.09
CA ASN A 141 -2.29 -26.89 4.16
C ASN A 141 -3.14 -27.98 4.84
N PHE A 142 -4.43 -27.73 5.10
CA PHE A 142 -5.31 -28.73 5.72
C PHE A 142 -5.62 -29.91 4.79
N ILE A 143 -5.74 -29.67 3.48
CA ILE A 143 -5.99 -30.72 2.47
C ILE A 143 -4.76 -31.63 2.31
N VAL A 144 -3.56 -31.06 2.30
CA VAL A 144 -2.29 -31.77 2.05
C VAL A 144 -1.80 -32.54 3.28
N LEU A 145 -2.17 -32.12 4.49
CA LEU A 145 -1.69 -32.72 5.72
C LEU A 145 -2.19 -34.15 5.93
N SER A 146 -1.33 -35.03 6.46
CA SER A 146 -1.69 -36.40 6.84
C SER A 146 -2.62 -36.45 8.07
N ASP A 147 -3.47 -37.47 8.18
CA ASP A 147 -4.53 -37.58 9.19
C ASP A 147 -4.04 -37.49 10.64
N LYS A 148 -2.81 -37.90 10.92
CA LYS A 148 -2.19 -37.80 12.26
C LYS A 148 -1.91 -36.35 12.69
N GLY A 149 -1.67 -35.44 11.74
CA GLY A 149 -1.39 -34.01 12.01
C GLY A 149 -2.64 -33.13 12.02
N LYS A 150 -3.75 -33.60 11.42
CA LYS A 150 -4.99 -32.81 11.27
C LYS A 150 -5.59 -32.40 12.61
N ALA A 151 -5.59 -33.29 13.61
CA ALA A 151 -6.19 -33.00 14.91
C ALA A 151 -5.52 -31.80 15.63
N SER A 152 -4.20 -31.66 15.52
CA SER A 152 -3.44 -30.56 16.14
C SER A 152 -3.69 -29.22 15.42
N LEU A 153 -3.82 -29.25 14.10
CA LEU A 153 -3.99 -28.04 13.27
C LEU A 153 -5.45 -27.62 13.05
N LEU A 154 -6.42 -28.48 13.38
CA LEU A 154 -7.85 -28.23 13.19
C LEU A 154 -8.33 -26.96 13.90
N PRO A 155 -8.01 -26.66 15.18
CA PRO A 155 -8.48 -25.45 15.84
C PRO A 155 -8.00 -24.19 15.13
N ARG A 156 -6.73 -24.17 14.74
CA ARG A 156 -6.12 -23.06 13.98
C ARG A 156 -6.83 -22.86 12.64
N PHE A 157 -7.03 -23.96 11.90
CA PHE A 157 -7.69 -23.94 10.60
C PHE A 157 -9.11 -23.37 10.67
N VAL A 158 -9.92 -23.87 11.62
CA VAL A 158 -11.30 -23.42 11.80
C VAL A 158 -11.36 -21.95 12.17
N LEU A 159 -10.51 -21.48 13.09
CA LEU A 159 -10.48 -20.07 13.49
C LEU A 159 -10.03 -19.15 12.35
N ILE A 160 -9.03 -19.55 11.56
CA ILE A 160 -8.61 -18.79 10.37
C ILE A 160 -9.76 -18.65 9.37
N LEU A 161 -10.53 -19.71 9.13
CA LEU A 161 -11.64 -19.65 8.18
C LEU A 161 -12.81 -18.82 8.70
N VAL A 162 -13.23 -19.03 9.94
CA VAL A 162 -14.37 -18.31 10.53
C VAL A 162 -14.07 -16.82 10.65
N PHE A 163 -12.94 -16.46 11.25
CA PHE A 163 -12.55 -15.05 11.35
C PHE A 163 -12.16 -14.46 10.00
N GLY A 164 -11.49 -15.23 9.13
CA GLY A 164 -11.14 -14.78 7.79
C GLY A 164 -12.38 -14.42 6.97
N LEU A 165 -13.42 -15.26 6.99
CA LEU A 165 -14.69 -14.98 6.31
C LEU A 165 -15.38 -13.74 6.89
N PHE A 166 -15.40 -13.62 8.22
CA PHE A 166 -15.91 -12.42 8.90
C PHE A 166 -15.17 -11.16 8.44
N HIS A 167 -13.85 -11.18 8.42
CA HIS A 167 -13.01 -10.06 7.96
C HIS A 167 -13.26 -9.73 6.49
N VAL A 168 -13.41 -10.73 5.62
CA VAL A 168 -13.72 -10.55 4.20
C VAL A 168 -15.06 -9.83 4.02
N VAL A 169 -16.11 -10.27 4.73
CA VAL A 169 -17.44 -9.66 4.64
C VAL A 169 -17.43 -8.23 5.16
N CYS A 170 -16.86 -7.99 6.35
CA CYS A 170 -16.80 -6.67 6.96
C CYS A 170 -15.93 -5.70 6.15
N ALA A 171 -14.74 -6.11 5.70
CA ALA A 171 -13.87 -5.29 4.85
C ALA A 171 -14.54 -4.96 3.52
N SER A 172 -15.25 -5.91 2.91
CA SER A 172 -16.01 -5.68 1.67
C SER A 172 -17.14 -4.66 1.86
N PHE A 173 -17.84 -4.71 3.00
CA PHE A 173 -18.85 -3.71 3.35
C PHE A 173 -18.22 -2.33 3.54
N LEU A 174 -17.11 -2.23 4.27
CA LEU A 174 -16.36 -0.99 4.45
C LEU A 174 -15.84 -0.42 3.13
N LEU A 175 -15.37 -1.27 2.21
CA LEU A 175 -14.92 -0.87 0.87
C LEU A 175 -16.05 -0.28 0.00
N ARG A 176 -17.28 -0.75 0.19
CA ARG A 176 -18.46 -0.21 -0.51
C ARG A 176 -18.93 1.11 0.08
N SER A 177 -18.62 1.38 1.35
CA SER A 177 -18.93 2.67 1.95
C SER A 177 -18.08 3.77 1.29
N GLN A 178 -18.72 4.69 0.57
CA GLN A 178 -18.06 5.72 -0.27
C GLN A 178 -17.25 6.77 0.53
N ASN A 179 -17.11 6.61 1.85
CA ASN A 179 -16.55 7.63 2.73
C ASN A 179 -15.07 7.44 3.11
N MET A 180 -14.41 6.36 2.67
CA MET A 180 -13.05 5.97 3.10
C MET A 180 -11.91 6.69 2.35
N MET A 181 -12.01 8.00 2.12
CA MET A 181 -10.88 8.81 1.64
C MET A 181 -10.61 9.89 2.70
N ALA A 182 -9.51 9.70 3.44
CA ALA A 182 -9.14 10.50 4.62
C ALA A 182 -8.95 12.00 4.35
N PHE A 183 -8.62 12.38 3.12
CA PHE A 183 -8.33 13.76 2.75
C PHE A 183 -9.27 14.25 1.67
N ARG A 184 -10.52 14.50 2.06
CA ARG A 184 -11.31 15.50 1.35
C ARG A 184 -10.87 16.86 1.89
N VAL A 185 -9.74 17.35 1.40
CA VAL A 185 -9.37 18.76 1.61
C VAL A 185 -10.46 19.56 0.92
N GLY A 186 -11.34 20.16 1.71
CA GLY A 186 -12.41 21.01 1.22
C GLY A 186 -11.85 22.03 0.22
N GLY A 187 -12.20 21.89 -1.06
CA GLY A 187 -11.77 22.81 -2.11
C GLY A 187 -10.43 22.49 -2.81
N ALA A 188 -9.80 21.34 -2.55
CA ALA A 188 -8.60 20.94 -3.31
C ALA A 188 -8.96 20.40 -4.71
N LEU A 189 -8.23 20.87 -5.74
CA LEU A 189 -8.29 20.41 -7.13
C LEU A 189 -8.28 18.87 -7.20
N GLU A 190 -9.11 18.26 -8.04
CA GLU A 190 -9.20 16.79 -8.24
C GLU A 190 -7.83 16.12 -8.43
N SER A 191 -6.87 16.85 -8.99
CA SER A 191 -5.48 16.41 -9.17
C SER A 191 -4.76 16.05 -7.86
N LEU A 192 -5.00 16.76 -6.76
CA LEU A 192 -4.37 16.48 -5.46
C LEU A 192 -4.93 15.21 -4.82
N GLN A 193 -6.23 14.99 -4.94
CA GLN A 193 -6.87 13.77 -4.46
C GLN A 193 -6.35 12.56 -5.25
N HIS A 194 -6.20 12.70 -6.58
CA HIS A 194 -5.61 11.66 -7.41
C HIS A 194 -4.14 11.39 -7.04
N GLN A 195 -3.34 12.43 -6.77
CA GLN A 195 -1.96 12.26 -6.34
C GLN A 195 -1.83 11.54 -5.00
N TYR A 196 -2.66 11.92 -4.03
CA TYR A 196 -2.69 11.27 -2.73
C TYR A 196 -3.11 9.79 -2.84
N PHE A 197 -4.08 9.50 -3.70
CA PHE A 197 -4.47 8.13 -4.01
C PHE A 197 -3.30 7.31 -4.58
N MET A 198 -2.57 7.86 -5.56
CA MET A 198 -1.41 7.18 -6.16
C MET A 198 -0.26 7.00 -5.17
N LEU A 199 -0.05 7.98 -4.29
CA LEU A 199 0.93 7.91 -3.21
C LEU A 199 0.62 6.75 -2.26
N ASN A 200 -0.62 6.69 -1.77
CA ASN A 200 -1.07 5.61 -0.90
C ASN A 200 -1.01 4.25 -1.59
N LEU A 201 -1.40 4.17 -2.86
CA LEU A 201 -1.27 2.96 -3.66
C LEU A 201 0.21 2.51 -3.75
N CYS A 202 1.13 3.45 -3.96
CA CYS A 202 2.56 3.16 -4.01
C CYS A 202 3.09 2.60 -2.67
N PHE A 203 2.73 3.22 -1.53
CA PHE A 203 3.08 2.70 -0.20
C PHE A 203 2.49 1.32 0.10
N SER A 204 1.21 1.11 -0.21
CA SER A 204 0.53 -0.17 -0.01
C SER A 204 1.15 -1.27 -0.87
N MET A 205 1.46 -0.97 -2.13
CA MET A 205 2.13 -1.94 -3.01
C MET A 205 3.57 -2.22 -2.57
N LEU A 206 4.30 -1.24 -2.04
CA LEU A 206 5.66 -1.43 -1.54
C LEU A 206 5.69 -2.38 -0.34
N THR A 207 4.75 -2.24 0.59
CA THR A 207 4.63 -3.12 1.76
C THR A 207 4.09 -4.50 1.39
N PHE A 208 3.17 -4.57 0.42
CA PHE A 208 2.67 -5.85 -0.09
C PHE A 208 3.73 -6.63 -0.90
N ASP A 209 4.57 -5.93 -1.66
CA ASP A 209 5.75 -6.51 -2.30
C ASP A 209 6.72 -7.09 -1.27
N LEU A 210 6.95 -6.40 -0.15
CA LEU A 210 7.76 -6.94 0.96
C LEU A 210 7.15 -8.23 1.51
N GLN A 211 5.85 -8.28 1.80
CA GLN A 211 5.19 -9.50 2.26
C GLN A 211 5.34 -10.64 1.26
N ALA A 212 5.09 -10.38 -0.03
CA ALA A 212 5.19 -11.37 -1.09
C ALA A 212 6.63 -11.91 -1.22
N GLN A 213 7.62 -11.03 -1.14
CA GLN A 213 9.04 -11.39 -1.16
C GLN A 213 9.44 -12.25 0.03
N LEU A 214 9.05 -11.87 1.25
CA LEU A 214 9.31 -12.68 2.45
C LEU A 214 8.68 -14.06 2.34
N CYS A 215 7.43 -14.14 1.85
CA CYS A 215 6.74 -15.40 1.65
C CYS A 215 7.41 -16.27 0.58
N LEU A 216 7.80 -15.70 -0.56
CA LEU A 216 8.44 -16.43 -1.66
C LEU A 216 9.84 -16.89 -1.25
N CYS A 217 10.61 -16.04 -0.57
CA CYS A 217 11.92 -16.33 -0.02
C CYS A 217 11.86 -17.54 0.94
N LEU A 218 10.92 -17.52 1.89
CA LEU A 218 10.70 -18.68 2.78
C LEU A 218 10.18 -19.91 2.05
N LEU A 219 9.32 -19.75 1.03
CA LEU A 219 8.85 -20.87 0.23
C LEU A 219 10.02 -21.55 -0.49
N LEU A 220 10.93 -20.77 -1.08
CA LEU A 220 12.13 -21.28 -1.74
C LEU A 220 13.10 -21.95 -0.77
N LEU A 221 13.19 -21.44 0.46
CA LEU A 221 13.92 -22.14 1.52
C LEU A 221 13.31 -23.53 1.76
N VAL A 222 11.98 -23.67 1.76
CA VAL A 222 11.30 -24.98 1.87
C VAL A 222 11.59 -25.89 0.69
N LEU A 223 11.57 -25.38 -0.55
CA LEU A 223 11.94 -26.19 -1.72
C LEU A 223 13.39 -26.70 -1.65
N GLY A 224 14.32 -25.92 -1.09
CA GLY A 224 15.74 -26.25 -1.02
C GLY A 224 16.15 -27.16 0.16
N LEU A 225 15.20 -27.55 1.02
CA LEU A 225 15.50 -28.08 2.35
C LEU A 225 15.96 -29.54 2.43
N HIS A 226 16.11 -30.25 1.31
CA HIS A 226 16.75 -31.57 1.37
C HIS A 226 18.28 -31.55 1.24
N ASP A 227 18.90 -30.44 0.78
CA ASP A 227 20.36 -30.26 0.76
C ASP A 227 20.72 -28.76 0.82
N VAL A 228 20.48 -28.10 1.96
CA VAL A 228 20.82 -26.67 2.12
C VAL A 228 22.34 -26.50 2.20
N SER A 229 22.96 -26.28 1.04
CA SER A 229 24.31 -25.75 0.98
C SER A 229 24.37 -24.38 1.67
N LEU A 230 25.43 -24.14 2.45
CA LEU A 230 25.70 -22.88 3.17
C LEU A 230 25.54 -21.64 2.26
N LEU A 231 25.82 -21.81 0.97
CA LEU A 231 25.66 -20.79 -0.08
C LEU A 231 24.19 -20.34 -0.23
N HIS A 232 23.22 -21.26 -0.26
CA HIS A 232 21.80 -20.92 -0.39
C HIS A 232 21.29 -20.13 0.82
N SER A 233 21.78 -20.46 2.03
CA SER A 233 21.43 -19.72 3.25
C SER A 233 22.00 -18.29 3.23
N ILE A 234 23.22 -18.09 2.72
CA ILE A 234 23.82 -16.76 2.57
C ILE A 234 23.03 -15.94 1.55
N ILE A 235 22.69 -16.52 0.40
CA ILE A 235 21.88 -15.86 -0.63
C ILE A 235 20.52 -15.44 -0.06
N LEU A 236 19.88 -16.32 0.71
CA LEU A 236 18.59 -16.03 1.34
C LEU A 236 18.67 -14.87 2.33
N GLY A 237 19.68 -14.89 3.22
CA GLY A 237 19.91 -13.82 4.19
C GLY A 237 20.19 -12.48 3.51
N PHE A 238 20.99 -12.49 2.44
CA PHE A 238 21.25 -11.30 1.64
C PHE A 238 19.97 -10.81 0.94
N GLY A 239 19.15 -11.70 0.40
CA GLY A 239 17.86 -11.36 -0.21
C GLY A 239 16.88 -10.71 0.78
N LEU A 240 16.82 -11.22 2.01
CA LEU A 240 16.02 -10.61 3.07
C LEU A 240 16.49 -9.19 3.41
N PHE A 241 17.81 -9.02 3.59
CA PHE A 241 18.40 -7.72 3.82
C PHE A 241 18.13 -6.74 2.67
N TRP A 242 18.27 -7.22 1.43
CA TRP A 242 18.00 -6.45 0.21
C TRP A 242 16.55 -5.97 0.14
N ALA A 243 15.59 -6.86 0.46
CA ALA A 243 14.16 -6.53 0.50
C ALA A 243 13.86 -5.40 1.49
N CYS A 244 14.45 -5.47 2.70
CA CYS A 244 14.31 -4.41 3.70
C CYS A 244 14.92 -3.08 3.24
N LEU A 245 16.15 -3.12 2.70
CA LEU A 245 16.84 -1.92 2.19
C LEU A 245 16.04 -1.23 1.08
N LYS A 246 15.49 -2.00 0.14
CA LYS A 246 14.63 -1.52 -0.95
C LYS A 246 13.40 -0.79 -0.42
N VAL A 247 12.73 -1.35 0.58
CA VAL A 247 11.53 -0.73 1.17
C VAL A 247 11.88 0.59 1.84
N VAL A 248 12.97 0.65 2.59
CA VAL A 248 13.43 1.90 3.21
C VAL A 248 13.74 2.97 2.17
N ILE A 249 14.49 2.61 1.11
CA ILE A 249 14.81 3.53 0.01
C ILE A 249 13.55 3.97 -0.73
N GLY A 250 12.61 3.06 -0.99
CA GLY A 250 11.33 3.38 -1.63
C GLY A 250 10.50 4.36 -0.81
N ILE A 251 10.36 4.11 0.51
CA ILE A 251 9.68 5.03 1.43
C ILE A 251 10.36 6.40 1.42
N MET A 252 11.70 6.45 1.53
CA MET A 252 12.45 7.70 1.51
C MET A 252 12.33 8.45 0.19
N ALA A 253 12.36 7.74 -0.94
CA ALA A 253 12.21 8.33 -2.28
C ALA A 253 10.86 9.03 -2.43
N ILE A 254 9.81 8.38 -1.93
CA ILE A 254 8.44 8.88 -1.98
C ILE A 254 8.26 10.05 -1.00
N LEU A 255 8.64 9.89 0.27
CA LEU A 255 8.44 10.92 1.30
C LEU A 255 9.26 12.19 1.05
N LYS A 256 10.50 12.04 0.56
CA LYS A 256 11.38 13.19 0.29
C LYS A 256 11.21 13.75 -1.12
N GLU A 257 10.36 13.16 -1.96
CA GLU A 257 10.20 13.49 -3.39
C GLU A 257 11.54 13.51 -4.15
N LEU A 258 12.47 12.63 -3.79
CA LEU A 258 13.84 12.61 -4.33
C LEU A 258 13.92 11.75 -5.59
N LYS A 259 13.97 12.40 -6.76
CA LYS A 259 14.08 11.74 -8.08
C LYS A 259 15.26 10.78 -8.18
N ALA A 260 16.41 11.13 -7.59
CA ALA A 260 17.59 10.26 -7.59
C ALA A 260 17.34 8.93 -6.84
N LEU A 261 16.65 8.98 -5.68
CA LEU A 261 16.31 7.77 -4.94
C LEU A 261 15.27 6.91 -5.68
N VAL A 262 14.38 7.51 -6.47
CA VAL A 262 13.46 6.75 -7.34
C VAL A 262 14.23 5.93 -8.38
N TRP A 263 15.26 6.52 -9.01
CA TRP A 263 16.11 5.78 -9.95
C TRP A 263 16.91 4.66 -9.28
N ILE A 264 17.44 4.91 -8.07
CA ILE A 264 18.10 3.87 -7.26
C ILE A 264 17.10 2.75 -6.94
N PHE A 265 15.89 3.09 -6.52
CA PHE A 265 14.84 2.13 -6.22
C PHE A 265 14.45 1.28 -7.45
N LEU A 266 14.31 1.90 -8.62
CA LEU A 266 14.05 1.18 -9.87
C LEU A 266 15.20 0.22 -10.20
N LEU A 267 16.44 0.67 -10.07
CA LEU A 267 17.62 -0.16 -10.30
C LEU A 267 17.70 -1.33 -9.31
N GLN A 268 17.33 -1.13 -8.05
CA GLN A 268 17.28 -2.20 -7.03
C GLN A 268 16.23 -3.28 -7.30
N ASN A 269 15.14 -2.95 -7.99
CA ASN A 269 14.11 -3.93 -8.35
C ASN A 269 14.47 -4.72 -9.63
N LEU A 270 15.40 -4.24 -10.46
CA LEU A 270 15.74 -4.88 -11.73
C LEU A 270 16.25 -6.33 -11.56
N PRO A 271 17.20 -6.62 -10.62
CA PRO A 271 17.64 -8.00 -10.37
C PRO A 271 16.51 -8.91 -9.88
N GLU A 272 15.57 -8.37 -9.10
CA GLU A 272 14.45 -9.15 -8.56
C GLU A 272 13.48 -9.56 -9.66
N VAL A 273 13.14 -8.64 -10.57
CA VAL A 273 12.27 -8.95 -11.71
C VAL A 273 12.94 -9.99 -12.61
N ALA A 274 14.24 -9.85 -12.87
CA ALA A 274 15.01 -10.85 -13.62
C ALA A 274 15.00 -12.22 -12.93
N TYR A 275 15.17 -12.25 -11.60
CA TYR A 275 15.12 -13.48 -10.81
C TYR A 275 13.73 -14.11 -10.83
N LEU A 276 12.64 -13.33 -10.72
CA LEU A 276 11.27 -13.84 -10.80
C LEU A 276 10.96 -14.45 -12.17
N ILE A 277 11.43 -13.82 -13.25
CA ILE A 277 11.29 -14.35 -14.62
C ILE A 277 12.08 -15.65 -14.76
N TYR A 278 13.33 -15.69 -14.26
CA TYR A 278 14.13 -16.91 -14.24
C TYR A 278 13.45 -18.03 -13.46
N LEU A 279 12.91 -17.73 -12.28
CA LEU A 279 12.20 -18.70 -11.44
C LEU A 279 10.97 -19.24 -12.16
N LEU A 280 10.19 -18.36 -12.79
CA LEU A 280 9.02 -18.73 -13.58
C LEU A 280 9.40 -19.66 -14.74
N TYR A 281 10.44 -19.31 -15.49
CA TYR A 281 10.96 -20.12 -16.59
C TYR A 281 11.42 -21.50 -16.12
N THR A 282 12.22 -21.55 -15.05
CA THR A 282 12.73 -22.81 -14.49
C THR A 282 11.58 -23.71 -14.02
N VAL A 283 10.62 -23.19 -13.25
CA VAL A 283 9.47 -23.97 -12.75
C VAL A 283 8.59 -24.46 -13.90
N MET A 284 8.37 -23.64 -14.94
CA MET A 284 7.62 -24.07 -16.13
C MET A 284 8.34 -25.18 -16.89
N ASN A 285 9.66 -25.11 -17.02
CA ASN A 285 10.45 -26.09 -17.75
C ASN A 285 10.65 -27.41 -16.95
N SER A 286 10.64 -27.34 -15.62
CA SER A 286 10.69 -28.51 -14.73
C SER A 286 9.31 -29.03 -14.32
N TRP A 287 8.23 -28.45 -14.87
CA TRP A 287 6.86 -28.74 -14.43
C TRP A 287 6.51 -30.21 -14.61
N GLY A 288 6.16 -30.87 -13.51
CA GLY A 288 5.80 -32.29 -13.52
C GLY A 288 6.97 -33.27 -13.59
N ALA A 289 8.22 -32.79 -13.55
CA ALA A 289 9.41 -33.62 -13.41
C ALA A 289 9.81 -33.87 -11.93
N GLY A 290 9.31 -33.06 -11.00
CA GLY A 290 9.62 -33.11 -9.57
C GLY A 290 8.68 -33.97 -8.71
N LYS A 291 9.04 -34.13 -7.42
CA LYS A 291 8.32 -34.97 -6.45
C LYS A 291 7.12 -34.29 -5.76
N SER A 292 6.93 -32.97 -5.89
CA SER A 292 5.88 -32.22 -5.18
C SER A 292 5.21 -31.14 -6.03
N TYR A 293 4.10 -31.49 -6.66
CA TYR A 293 3.30 -30.60 -7.53
C TYR A 293 2.74 -29.37 -6.78
N THR A 294 2.34 -29.53 -5.52
CA THR A 294 1.75 -28.44 -4.71
C THR A 294 2.73 -27.29 -4.51
N LEU A 295 4.00 -27.61 -4.31
CA LEU A 295 5.03 -26.64 -3.97
C LEU A 295 5.54 -25.89 -5.22
N GLU A 296 5.64 -26.60 -6.35
CA GLU A 296 5.87 -26.00 -7.67
C GLU A 296 4.74 -25.03 -8.05
N ALA A 297 3.48 -25.45 -7.87
CA ALA A 297 2.31 -24.60 -8.12
C ALA A 297 2.28 -23.36 -7.20
N ALA A 298 2.61 -23.51 -5.92
CA ALA A 298 2.67 -22.39 -4.98
C ALA A 298 3.76 -21.38 -5.37
N THR A 299 4.90 -21.86 -5.87
CA THR A 299 6.01 -21.03 -6.34
C THR A 299 5.63 -20.28 -7.62
N LEU A 300 4.99 -20.97 -8.56
CA LEU A 300 4.44 -20.38 -9.78
C LEU A 300 3.44 -19.25 -9.48
N ILE A 301 2.43 -19.54 -8.65
CA ILE A 301 1.42 -18.54 -8.25
C ILE A 301 2.08 -17.37 -7.50
N GLY A 302 2.99 -17.67 -6.57
CA GLY A 302 3.72 -16.65 -5.81
C GLY A 302 4.51 -15.69 -6.70
N SER A 303 5.22 -16.23 -7.70
CA SER A 303 5.95 -15.43 -8.69
C SER A 303 5.02 -14.57 -9.56
N CYS A 304 3.93 -15.14 -10.06
CA CYS A 304 2.94 -14.39 -10.84
C CYS A 304 2.34 -13.22 -10.04
N VAL A 305 1.97 -13.47 -8.78
CA VAL A 305 1.46 -12.43 -7.87
C VAL A 305 2.52 -11.37 -7.63
N SER A 306 3.78 -11.75 -7.39
CA SER A 306 4.90 -10.81 -7.19
C SER A 306 5.13 -9.90 -8.40
N VAL A 307 5.11 -10.46 -9.62
CA VAL A 307 5.21 -9.67 -10.86
C VAL A 307 4.05 -8.67 -10.97
N MET A 308 2.82 -9.11 -10.72
CA MET A 308 1.64 -8.23 -10.75
C MET A 308 1.77 -7.06 -9.77
N ILE A 309 2.19 -7.33 -8.53
CA ILE A 309 2.40 -6.29 -7.51
C ILE A 309 3.44 -5.27 -7.98
N LYS A 310 4.57 -5.74 -8.53
CA LYS A 310 5.63 -4.86 -9.04
C LYS A 310 5.17 -4.03 -10.23
N SER A 311 4.38 -4.58 -11.15
CA SER A 311 3.80 -3.83 -12.25
C SER A 311 2.92 -2.68 -11.76
N VAL A 312 2.04 -2.93 -10.78
CA VAL A 312 1.20 -1.88 -10.18
C VAL A 312 2.04 -0.87 -9.41
N LEU A 313 3.08 -1.33 -8.69
CA LEU A 313 4.01 -0.47 -7.96
C LEU A 313 4.75 0.50 -8.88
N PHE A 314 5.32 0.01 -9.99
CA PHE A 314 6.02 0.86 -10.95
C PHE A 314 5.08 1.82 -11.66
N TRP A 315 3.87 1.38 -12.00
CA TRP A 315 2.85 2.25 -12.56
C TRP A 315 2.47 3.38 -11.61
N ALA A 316 2.17 3.07 -10.34
CA ALA A 316 1.86 4.07 -9.31
C ALA A 316 3.06 5.01 -9.07
N LEU A 317 4.28 4.45 -8.99
CA LEU A 317 5.52 5.21 -8.80
C LEU A 317 5.78 6.17 -9.96
N PHE A 318 5.51 5.78 -11.21
CA PHE A 318 5.65 6.65 -12.36
C PHE A 318 4.71 7.85 -12.27
N HIS A 319 3.44 7.62 -11.93
CA HIS A 319 2.46 8.70 -11.74
C HIS A 319 2.85 9.66 -10.59
N VAL A 320 3.37 9.11 -9.49
CA VAL A 320 3.88 9.89 -8.35
C VAL A 320 5.13 10.69 -8.75
N TYR A 321 6.06 10.08 -9.48
CA TYR A 321 7.28 10.72 -9.98
C TYR A 321 7.00 11.92 -10.90
N CYS A 322 6.04 11.78 -11.82
CA CYS A 322 5.59 12.86 -12.69
C CYS A 322 4.93 14.01 -11.92
N SER A 323 4.45 13.74 -10.70
CA SER A 323 3.76 14.69 -9.83
C SER A 323 4.67 15.34 -8.79
N PHE A 324 5.96 15.01 -8.74
CA PHE A 324 6.91 15.59 -7.77
C PHE A 324 7.07 17.10 -7.93
N GLY A 325 7.16 17.81 -6.81
CA GLY A 325 7.30 19.28 -6.78
C GLY A 325 5.98 20.05 -6.89
N GLN A 326 4.83 19.38 -6.85
CA GLN A 326 3.51 20.04 -6.88
C GLN A 326 2.97 20.44 -5.49
N GLY A 327 3.82 20.41 -4.45
CA GLY A 327 3.47 20.84 -3.09
C GLY A 327 2.58 19.85 -2.32
N LEU A 328 2.46 18.60 -2.76
CA LEU A 328 1.68 17.56 -2.07
C LEU A 328 2.27 17.25 -0.69
N ARG A 329 3.60 17.11 -0.58
CA ARG A 329 4.31 16.98 0.69
C ARG A 329 4.01 18.15 1.61
N GLU A 330 4.17 19.38 1.10
CA GLU A 330 3.85 20.57 1.89
C GLU A 330 2.41 20.52 2.35
N ARG A 331 1.41 20.19 1.54
CA ARG A 331 0.01 20.18 2.02
C ARG A 331 -0.31 19.04 2.99
N MET A 332 0.34 17.87 2.86
CA MET A 332 0.18 16.78 3.82
C MET A 332 0.87 17.05 5.16
N PHE A 333 1.97 17.82 5.17
CA PHE A 333 2.81 18.04 6.36
C PHE A 333 2.80 19.49 6.90
N SER A 334 2.37 20.50 6.12
CA SER A 334 2.30 21.92 6.49
C SER A 334 1.04 22.28 7.24
N SER A 335 -0.02 21.48 7.11
CA SER A 335 -1.15 21.54 8.05
C SER A 335 -0.71 21.29 9.50
N TYR A 336 0.53 20.83 9.71
CA TYR A 336 1.14 20.56 11.02
C TYR A 336 2.29 21.51 11.41
N GLY A 337 2.85 22.28 10.46
CA GLY A 337 4.00 23.16 10.73
C GLY A 337 3.65 24.49 11.39
N ARG A 338 2.38 24.74 11.72
CA ARG A 338 1.93 25.98 12.38
C ARG A 338 1.81 25.88 13.91
N ILE A 339 2.43 24.86 14.52
CA ILE A 339 2.44 24.66 15.98
C ILE A 339 3.81 24.98 16.60
N ASP A 340 4.87 25.15 15.79
CA ASP A 340 6.21 25.54 16.28
C ASP A 340 6.59 27.00 15.92
N SER A 341 5.61 27.90 15.79
CA SER A 341 5.86 29.35 15.62
C SER A 341 5.32 30.17 16.77
#